data_AF-A0A534Q550-F1
#
_entry.id   AF-A0A534Q550-F1
#
_cell.length_a   1.000
_cell.length_b   1.000
_cell.length_c   1.000
_cell.angle_alpha   90.00
_cell.angle_beta   90.00
_cell.angle_gamma   90.00
#
_symmetry.space_group_name_H-M   'P 1'
#
loop_
_entity.id
_entity.type
_entity.pdbx_description
1 polymer ?
#
loop_
_entity_poly.entity_id
_entity_poly.type
_entity_poly.pdbx_seq_one_letter_code
_entity_poly.pdbx_strand_id
1 'polypeptide(L)'
;MIVLLGIAATVGGLTGPSFATVRRVTSIRPYAPLVRGSLERACVLAVAGLAAAIACAEIFGALSSVLQATSYERFEWLATPVFFLAAPPVIGLAPWAAGEILSGPSIRQEESFAAAIAAAYLATAAGFGAGLIGGIPAALATAAAFSTILAVVAYLRVRGPAA
;
A
#
# COMPACT_ATOMS: atom_id res chain seq x y z
N MET A 1 5.23 22.21 5.93
CA MET A 1 4.54 21.41 6.98
C MET A 1 3.03 21.29 6.75
N ILE A 2 2.27 22.39 6.58
CA ILE A 2 0.80 22.32 6.38
C ILE A 2 0.39 21.43 5.20
N VAL A 3 1.10 21.50 4.07
CA VAL A 3 0.82 20.65 2.89
C VAL A 3 0.98 19.15 3.20
N LEU A 4 2.03 18.76 3.92
CA LEU A 4 2.27 17.36 4.30
C LEU A 4 1.22 16.86 5.31
N LEU A 5 0.81 17.72 6.25
CA LEU A 5 -0.31 17.46 7.16
C LEU A 5 -1.62 17.24 6.39
N GLY A 6 -1.88 18.06 5.36
CA GLY A 6 -3.02 17.89 4.47
C GLY A 6 -3.02 16.53 3.79
N ILE A 7 -1.89 16.13 3.18
CA ILE A 7 -1.74 14.82 2.54
C ILE A 7 -1.98 13.69 3.53
N ALA A 8 -1.32 13.72 4.70
CA ALA A 8 -1.49 12.70 5.73
C ALA A 8 -2.94 12.60 6.22
N ALA A 9 -3.60 13.75 6.43
CA ALA A 9 -5.00 13.81 6.84
C ALA A 9 -5.95 13.27 5.75
N THR A 10 -5.69 13.55 4.47
CA THR A 10 -6.49 13.00 3.37
C THR A 10 -6.33 11.49 3.27
N VAL A 11 -5.09 10.99 3.29
CA VAL A 11 -4.81 9.55 3.21
C VAL A 11 -5.44 8.81 4.41
N GLY A 12 -5.22 9.32 5.63
CA GLY A 12 -5.83 8.76 6.84
C GLY A 12 -7.36 8.84 6.83
N GLY A 13 -7.92 9.98 6.38
CA GLY A 13 -9.36 10.21 6.30
C GLY A 13 -10.07 9.28 5.30
N LEU A 14 -9.41 8.88 4.22
CA LEU A 14 -9.94 7.95 3.23
C LEU A 14 -9.84 6.48 3.66
N THR A 15 -8.93 6.17 4.58
CA THR A 15 -8.67 4.81 5.06
C THR A 15 -9.91 4.19 5.73
N GLY A 16 -10.62 4.95 6.57
CA GLY A 16 -11.83 4.50 7.26
C GLY A 16 -13.01 4.18 6.32
N PRO A 17 -13.41 5.10 5.42
CA PRO A 17 -14.41 4.83 4.40
C PRO A 17 -14.07 3.63 3.50
N SER A 18 -12.81 3.48 3.10
CA SER A 18 -12.36 2.32 2.32
C SER A 18 -12.54 1.01 3.11
N PHE A 19 -12.15 0.98 4.38
CA PHE A 19 -12.36 -0.17 5.26
C PHE A 19 -13.85 -0.51 5.39
N ALA A 20 -14.70 0.48 5.70
CA ALA A 20 -16.14 0.30 5.84
C ALA A 20 -16.79 -0.22 4.55
N THR A 21 -16.33 0.26 3.39
CA THR A 21 -16.83 -0.16 2.08
C THR A 21 -16.50 -1.62 1.81
N VAL A 22 -15.24 -2.02 1.98
CA VAL A 22 -14.81 -3.41 1.77
C VAL A 22 -15.51 -4.35 2.75
N ARG A 23 -15.60 -3.98 4.04
CA ARG A 23 -16.33 -4.75 5.05
C ARG A 23 -17.79 -4.94 4.66
N ARG A 24 -18.48 -3.88 4.23
CA ARG A 24 -19.89 -3.96 3.81
C ARG A 24 -20.07 -4.82 2.56
N VAL A 25 -19.22 -4.65 1.55
CA VAL A 25 -19.30 -5.45 0.31
C VAL A 25 -19.07 -6.93 0.59
N THR A 26 -18.12 -7.25 1.46
CA THR A 26 -17.80 -8.65 1.82
C THR A 26 -18.83 -9.29 2.73
N SER A 27 -19.45 -8.54 3.65
CA SER A 27 -20.48 -9.08 4.55
C SER A 27 -21.80 -9.41 3.85
N ILE A 28 -22.10 -8.77 2.72
CA ILE A 28 -23.36 -8.96 1.99
C ILE A 28 -23.24 -10.10 0.96
N ARG A 29 -22.02 -10.49 0.57
CA ARG A 29 -21.82 -11.52 -0.46
C ARG A 29 -21.94 -12.93 0.13
N PRO A 30 -22.78 -13.80 -0.45
CA PRO A 30 -22.95 -15.17 0.03
C PRO A 30 -21.78 -16.10 -0.33
N TYR A 31 -21.01 -15.77 -1.38
CA TYR A 31 -19.90 -16.60 -1.86
C TYR A 31 -18.67 -15.77 -2.24
N ALA A 32 -17.49 -16.31 -1.98
CA ALA A 32 -16.22 -15.75 -2.40
C ALA A 32 -15.85 -16.19 -3.84
N PRO A 33 -15.40 -15.28 -4.72
CA PRO A 33 -15.01 -15.61 -6.09
C PRO A 33 -13.85 -16.62 -6.20
N LEU A 34 -12.90 -16.58 -5.29
CA LEU A 34 -11.68 -17.39 -5.30
C LEU A 34 -11.57 -18.25 -4.05
N VAL A 35 -11.22 -19.51 -4.25
CA VAL A 35 -10.82 -20.42 -3.18
C VAL A 35 -9.49 -19.96 -2.60
N ARG A 36 -9.39 -19.97 -1.27
CA ARG A 36 -8.16 -19.61 -0.56
C ARG A 36 -7.03 -20.57 -0.92
N GLY A 37 -5.82 -20.03 -1.09
CA GLY A 37 -4.67 -20.85 -1.50
C GLY A 37 -3.74 -20.14 -2.48
N SER A 38 -3.19 -20.88 -3.44
CA SER A 38 -2.16 -20.36 -4.36
C SER A 38 -2.69 -19.27 -5.29
N LEU A 39 -3.90 -19.44 -5.84
CA LEU A 39 -4.51 -18.47 -6.76
C LEU A 39 -4.79 -17.13 -6.08
N GLU A 40 -5.36 -17.16 -4.88
CA GLU A 40 -5.53 -15.99 -4.04
C GLU A 40 -4.21 -15.25 -3.80
N ARG A 41 -3.15 -15.97 -3.41
CA ARG A 41 -1.84 -15.36 -3.16
C ARG A 41 -1.32 -14.63 -4.40
N ALA A 42 -1.45 -15.26 -5.57
CA ALA A 42 -1.04 -14.66 -6.84
C ALA A 42 -1.87 -13.41 -7.17
N CYS A 43 -3.20 -13.48 -7.00
CA CYS A 43 -4.08 -12.33 -7.25
C CYS A 43 -3.83 -11.18 -6.28
N VAL A 44 -3.68 -11.46 -4.98
CA VAL A 44 -3.39 -10.46 -3.95
C VAL A 44 -2.04 -9.79 -4.21
N LEU A 45 -1.01 -10.57 -4.57
CA LEU A 45 0.30 -10.05 -4.94
C LEU A 45 0.23 -9.20 -6.22
N ALA A 46 -0.50 -9.65 -7.25
CA ALA A 46 -0.66 -8.91 -8.49
C ALA A 46 -1.38 -7.57 -8.29
N VAL A 47 -2.46 -7.55 -7.50
CA VAL A 47 -3.20 -6.32 -7.18
C VAL A 47 -2.34 -5.38 -6.33
N ALA A 48 -1.63 -5.89 -5.34
CA ALA A 48 -0.73 -5.08 -4.52
C ALA A 48 0.44 -4.51 -5.33
N GLY A 49 1.01 -5.29 -6.26
CA GLY A 49 2.05 -4.85 -7.18
C GLY A 49 1.55 -3.78 -8.15
N LEU A 50 0.35 -3.96 -8.69
CA LEU A 50 -0.29 -2.95 -9.55
C LEU A 50 -0.56 -1.65 -8.77
N ALA A 51 -1.09 -1.74 -7.55
CA ALA A 51 -1.31 -0.58 -6.69
C ALA A 51 0.00 0.15 -6.36
N ALA A 52 1.08 -0.59 -6.08
CA ALA A 52 2.40 0.00 -5.85
C ALA A 52 2.96 0.67 -7.10
N ALA A 53 2.80 0.05 -8.27
CA ALA A 53 3.23 0.63 -9.55
C ALA A 53 2.47 1.91 -9.86
N ILE A 54 1.14 1.93 -9.67
CA ILE A 54 0.30 3.11 -9.85
C ILE A 54 0.70 4.20 -8.87
N ALA A 55 0.81 3.89 -7.57
CA ALA A 55 1.21 4.86 -6.56
C ALA A 55 2.59 5.46 -6.85
N CYS A 56 3.56 4.64 -7.28
CA CYS A 56 4.86 5.13 -7.72
C CYS A 56 4.73 6.02 -8.95
N ALA A 57 4.00 5.59 -9.98
CA ALA A 57 3.82 6.36 -11.21
C ALA A 57 3.13 7.71 -10.97
N GLU A 58 2.13 7.76 -10.10
CA GLU A 58 1.45 9.01 -9.72
C GLU A 58 2.38 9.93 -8.92
N ILE A 59 3.15 9.39 -7.97
CA ILE A 59 4.12 10.18 -7.20
C ILE A 59 5.21 10.72 -8.13
N PHE A 60 5.84 9.88 -8.95
CA PHE A 60 6.87 10.30 -9.89
C PHE A 60 6.30 11.24 -10.97
N GLY A 61 5.09 11.00 -11.46
CA GLY A 61 4.40 11.85 -12.42
C GLY A 61 4.09 13.23 -11.86
N ALA A 62 3.47 13.29 -10.68
CA ALA A 62 3.21 14.54 -9.96
C ALA A 62 4.50 15.28 -9.59
N LEU A 63 5.59 14.55 -9.36
CA LEU A 63 6.89 15.18 -9.09
C LEU A 63 7.58 15.66 -10.37
N SER A 64 7.42 14.98 -11.50
CA SER A 64 8.01 15.38 -12.78
C SER A 64 7.44 16.70 -13.30
N SER A 65 6.16 16.98 -13.04
CA SER A 65 5.55 18.27 -13.33
C SER A 65 6.05 19.39 -12.41
N VAL A 66 6.43 19.07 -11.18
CA VAL A 66 7.06 20.02 -10.23
C VAL A 66 8.54 20.26 -10.57
N LEU A 67 9.25 19.25 -11.08
CA LEU A 67 10.65 19.34 -11.54
C LEU A 67 10.82 20.25 -12.75
N GLN A 68 9.85 20.30 -13.66
CA GLN A 68 9.87 21.30 -14.74
C GLN A 68 9.78 22.74 -14.21
N ALA A 69 9.35 22.94 -12.96
CA ALA A 69 9.18 24.24 -12.33
C ALA A 69 10.23 24.56 -11.24
N THR A 70 11.05 23.61 -10.78
CA THR A 70 11.96 23.80 -9.62
C THR A 70 13.26 23.00 -9.68
N SER A 71 14.29 23.40 -8.91
CA SER A 71 15.62 22.75 -8.87
C SER A 71 15.58 21.32 -8.28
N TYR A 72 16.53 20.48 -8.69
CA TYR A 72 16.66 19.06 -8.28
C TYR A 72 16.69 18.87 -6.75
N GLU A 73 17.31 19.77 -5.99
CA GLU A 73 17.33 19.69 -4.52
C GLU A 73 15.91 19.81 -3.92
N ARG A 74 15.04 20.66 -4.48
CA ARG A 74 13.66 20.80 -3.98
C ARG A 74 12.82 19.55 -4.24
N PHE A 75 13.17 18.77 -5.27
CA PHE A 75 12.53 17.50 -5.54
C PHE A 75 12.83 16.48 -4.44
N GLU A 76 14.08 16.33 -4.01
CA GLU A 76 14.45 15.37 -2.97
C GLU A 76 13.74 15.66 -1.63
N TRP A 77 13.64 16.95 -1.29
CA TRP A 77 12.98 17.43 -0.08
C TRP A 77 11.47 17.18 -0.05
N LEU A 78 10.81 17.05 -1.20
CA LEU A 78 9.36 16.90 -1.27
C LEU A 78 8.93 15.47 -1.65
N ALA A 79 9.67 14.83 -2.55
CA ALA A 79 9.38 13.48 -3.05
C ALA A 79 9.39 12.43 -1.93
N THR A 80 10.45 12.45 -1.13
CA THR A 80 10.66 11.47 -0.06
C THR A 80 9.54 11.53 0.99
N PRO A 81 9.25 12.68 1.64
CA PRO A 81 8.18 12.72 2.65
C PRO A 81 6.79 12.45 2.06
N VAL A 82 6.49 12.89 0.82
CA VAL A 82 5.21 12.58 0.17
C VAL A 82 5.07 11.08 -0.06
N PHE A 83 6.12 10.41 -0.52
CA PHE A 83 6.12 8.97 -0.70
C PHE A 83 5.84 8.24 0.60
N PHE A 84 6.56 8.57 1.68
CA PHE A 84 6.37 7.92 2.99
C PHE A 84 5.00 8.18 3.62
N LEU A 85 4.33 9.29 3.29
CA LEU A 85 3.00 9.59 3.79
C LEU A 85 1.88 8.94 2.98
N ALA A 86 2.04 8.84 1.66
CA ALA A 86 0.97 8.43 0.75
C ALA A 86 1.08 6.98 0.28
N ALA A 87 2.29 6.49 -0.03
CA ALA A 87 2.45 5.19 -0.66
C ALA A 87 2.16 4.00 0.28
N PRO A 88 2.71 3.94 1.52
CA PRO A 88 2.53 2.76 2.39
C PRO A 88 1.07 2.45 2.72
N PRO A 89 0.19 3.42 3.04
CA PRO A 89 -1.23 3.14 3.26
C PRO A 89 -1.93 2.53 2.04
N VAL A 90 -1.64 3.03 0.83
CA VAL A 90 -2.20 2.50 -0.42
C VAL A 90 -1.70 1.09 -0.69
N ILE A 91 -0.39 0.87 -0.53
CA ILE A 91 0.26 -0.43 -0.76
C ILE A 91 -0.16 -1.46 0.30
N GLY A 92 -0.41 -1.03 1.54
CA GLY A 92 -0.91 -1.89 2.62
C GLY A 92 -2.40 -2.22 2.49
N LEU A 93 -3.21 -1.27 2.05
CA LEU A 93 -4.66 -1.45 1.88
C LEU A 93 -5.00 -2.33 0.67
N ALA A 94 -4.24 -2.23 -0.41
CA ALA A 94 -4.47 -2.99 -1.64
C ALA A 94 -4.52 -4.53 -1.44
N PRO A 95 -3.53 -5.20 -0.82
CA PRO A 95 -3.57 -6.64 -0.62
C PRO A 95 -4.70 -7.08 0.31
N TRP A 96 -5.00 -6.28 1.34
CA TRP A 96 -6.13 -6.54 2.23
C TRP A 96 -7.45 -6.48 1.45
N ALA A 97 -7.72 -5.37 0.77
CA ALA A 97 -8.96 -5.19 0.01
C ALA A 97 -9.12 -6.27 -1.07
N ALA A 98 -8.04 -6.60 -1.78
CA ALA A 98 -8.04 -7.66 -2.79
C ALA A 98 -8.42 -9.01 -2.18
N GLY A 99 -7.79 -9.41 -1.07
CA GLY A 99 -8.07 -10.70 -0.45
C GLY A 99 -9.47 -10.79 0.14
N GLU A 100 -9.96 -9.71 0.78
CA GLU A 100 -11.31 -9.65 1.31
C GLU A 100 -12.37 -9.75 0.18
N ILE A 101 -12.19 -9.00 -0.91
CA ILE A 101 -13.13 -8.98 -2.04
C ILE A 101 -13.12 -10.29 -2.84
N LEU A 102 -11.93 -10.87 -3.06
CA LEU A 102 -11.76 -12.04 -3.91
C LEU A 102 -11.96 -13.36 -3.16
N SER A 103 -11.62 -13.42 -1.88
CA SER A 103 -11.55 -14.68 -1.13
C SER A 103 -12.33 -14.67 0.18
N GLY A 104 -13.21 -13.67 0.32
CA GLY A 104 -14.14 -13.53 1.43
C GLY A 104 -13.50 -12.97 2.70
N PRO A 105 -14.32 -12.74 3.74
CA PRO A 105 -13.89 -12.02 4.92
C PRO A 105 -12.80 -12.77 5.72
N SER A 106 -11.79 -12.05 6.18
CA SER A 106 -10.87 -12.53 7.22
C SER A 106 -11.60 -12.85 8.51
N ILE A 107 -11.10 -13.78 9.32
CA ILE A 107 -11.60 -14.02 10.68
C ILE A 107 -11.33 -12.79 11.55
N ARG A 108 -10.17 -12.16 11.35
CA ARG A 108 -9.72 -10.98 12.09
C ARG A 108 -9.46 -9.82 11.13
N GLN A 109 -10.52 -9.23 10.59
CA GLN A 109 -10.42 -8.20 9.55
C GLN A 109 -9.60 -6.98 9.98
N GLU A 110 -9.79 -6.52 11.22
CA GLU A 110 -9.10 -5.33 11.75
C GLU A 110 -7.61 -5.60 11.98
N GLU A 111 -7.27 -6.77 12.54
CA GLU A 111 -5.88 -7.17 12.74
C GLU A 111 -5.16 -7.37 11.39
N SER A 112 -5.80 -8.00 10.41
CA SER A 112 -5.18 -8.24 9.10
C SER A 112 -4.98 -6.95 8.31
N PHE A 113 -5.89 -5.99 8.47
CA PHE A 113 -5.77 -4.65 7.91
C PHE A 113 -4.61 -3.86 8.55
N ALA A 114 -4.61 -3.76 9.89
CA ALA A 114 -3.58 -3.03 10.63
C ALA A 114 -2.18 -3.64 10.40
N ALA A 115 -2.08 -4.97 10.37
CA ALA A 115 -0.83 -5.66 10.10
C ALA A 115 -0.30 -5.37 8.70
N ALA A 116 -1.16 -5.34 7.67
CA ALA A 116 -0.76 -5.03 6.30
C ALA A 116 -0.20 -3.60 6.17
N ILE A 117 -0.87 -2.61 6.77
CA ILE A 117 -0.41 -1.21 6.77
C ILE A 117 0.88 -1.05 7.56
N ALA A 118 0.95 -1.61 8.78
CA ALA A 118 2.15 -1.53 9.61
C ALA A 118 3.36 -2.17 8.92
N ALA A 119 3.16 -3.34 8.30
CA ALA A 119 4.18 -4.01 7.52
C ALA A 119 4.62 -3.18 6.31
N ALA A 120 3.68 -2.53 5.60
CA ALA A 120 4.01 -1.64 4.50
C ALA A 120 4.94 -0.50 4.96
N TYR A 121 4.62 0.19 6.05
CA TYR A 121 5.46 1.27 6.61
C TYR A 121 6.86 0.79 6.99
N LEU A 122 6.95 -0.32 7.73
CA LEU A 122 8.24 -0.88 8.15
C LEU A 122 9.09 -1.29 6.95
N ALA A 123 8.49 -1.97 5.97
CA ALA A 123 9.19 -2.40 4.76
C ALA A 123 9.54 -1.26 3.83
N THR A 124 8.73 -0.20 3.78
CA THR A 124 9.08 1.04 3.06
C THR A 124 10.35 1.64 3.65
N ALA A 125 10.44 1.79 4.97
CA ALA A 125 11.64 2.33 5.62
C ALA A 125 12.88 1.44 5.38
N ALA A 126 12.74 0.12 5.54
CA ALA A 126 13.84 -0.82 5.33
C ALA A 126 14.29 -0.87 3.86
N GLY A 127 13.33 -0.94 2.92
CA GLY A 127 13.60 -0.99 1.48
C GLY A 127 14.19 0.33 0.97
N PHE A 128 13.75 1.47 1.49
CA PHE A 128 14.35 2.77 1.19
C PHE A 128 15.81 2.80 1.61
N GLY A 129 16.10 2.41 2.86
CA GLY A 129 17.47 2.33 3.38
C GLY A 129 18.38 1.44 2.54
N ALA A 130 17.88 0.28 2.10
CA ALA A 130 18.63 -0.64 1.25
C ALA A 130 18.93 -0.09 -0.16
N GLY A 131 18.04 0.75 -0.70
CA GLY A 131 18.20 1.32 -2.05
C GLY A 131 18.91 2.67 -2.10
N LEU A 132 19.22 3.30 -0.96
CA LEU A 132 19.87 4.61 -0.90
C LEU A 132 21.20 4.68 -1.65
N ILE A 133 21.95 3.58 -1.69
CA ILE A 133 23.24 3.48 -2.41
C ILE A 133 23.06 3.73 -3.93
N GLY A 134 21.89 3.40 -4.48
CA GLY A 134 21.54 3.62 -5.87
C GLY A 134 20.89 4.99 -6.16
N GLY A 135 20.82 5.87 -5.16
CA GLY A 135 20.13 7.16 -5.24
C GLY A 135 18.62 7.08 -4.96
N ILE A 136 17.96 8.24 -4.90
CA ILE A 136 16.55 8.35 -4.49
C ILE A 136 15.59 7.54 -5.37
N PRO A 137 15.68 7.57 -6.72
CA PRO A 137 14.76 6.78 -7.56
C PRO A 137 14.87 5.27 -7.27
N ALA A 138 16.09 4.76 -7.06
CA ALA A 138 16.31 3.38 -6.69
C ALA A 138 15.76 3.08 -5.29
N ALA A 139 16.01 3.97 -4.31
CA ALA A 139 15.50 3.84 -2.95
C ALA A 139 13.96 3.81 -2.88
N LEU A 140 13.28 4.63 -3.68
CA LEU A 140 11.82 4.64 -3.74
C LEU A 140 11.27 3.37 -4.40
N ALA A 141 11.91 2.89 -5.46
CA ALA A 141 11.54 1.64 -6.12
C ALA A 141 11.73 0.42 -5.20
N THR A 142 12.85 0.34 -4.49
CA THR A 142 13.11 -0.74 -3.51
C THR A 142 12.15 -0.68 -2.33
N ALA A 143 11.85 0.53 -1.84
CA ALA A 143 10.85 0.74 -0.79
C ALA A 143 9.46 0.26 -1.21
N ALA A 144 9.03 0.57 -2.44
CA ALA A 144 7.76 0.10 -2.99
C ALA A 144 7.73 -1.44 -3.05
N ALA A 145 8.75 -2.06 -3.66
CA ALA A 145 8.82 -3.51 -3.80
C ALA A 145 8.78 -4.25 -2.43
N PHE A 146 9.57 -3.79 -1.46
CA PHE A 146 9.59 -4.38 -0.12
C PHE A 146 8.24 -4.22 0.58
N SER A 147 7.65 -3.02 0.50
CA SER A 147 6.36 -2.73 1.12
C SER A 147 5.23 -3.59 0.56
N THR A 148 5.22 -3.83 -0.76
CA THR A 148 4.26 -4.73 -1.41
C THR A 148 4.37 -6.15 -0.86
N ILE A 149 5.59 -6.72 -0.86
CA ILE A 149 5.80 -8.10 -0.46
C ILE A 149 5.45 -8.29 1.02
N LEU A 150 5.95 -7.41 1.89
CA LEU A 150 5.74 -7.59 3.33
C LEU A 150 4.29 -7.34 3.73
N ALA A 151 3.59 -6.38 3.10
CA ALA A 151 2.16 -6.15 3.33
C ALA A 151 1.32 -7.37 2.92
N VAL A 152 1.59 -7.96 1.75
CA VAL A 152 0.92 -9.18 1.28
C VAL A 152 1.15 -10.33 2.26
N VAL A 153 2.40 -10.55 2.68
CA VAL A 153 2.74 -11.62 3.63
C VAL A 153 2.06 -11.39 4.98
N ALA A 154 2.12 -10.18 5.53
CA ALA A 154 1.50 -9.85 6.81
C ALA A 154 -0.02 -10.06 6.75
N TYR A 155 -0.69 -9.56 5.71
CA TYR A 155 -2.12 -9.77 5.49
C TYR A 155 -2.47 -11.26 5.45
N LEU A 156 -1.80 -12.03 4.59
CA LEU A 156 -2.08 -13.45 4.38
C LEU A 156 -1.81 -14.31 5.63
N ARG A 157 -0.89 -13.88 6.49
CA ARG A 157 -0.57 -14.57 7.75
C ARG A 157 -1.59 -14.29 8.85
N VAL A 158 -2.06 -13.04 8.95
CA VAL A 158 -2.95 -12.63 10.06
C VAL A 158 -4.43 -12.92 9.77
N ARG A 159 -4.85 -12.90 8.49
CA ARG A 159 -6.26 -13.11 8.10
C ARG A 159 -6.89 -14.43 8.57
N GLY A 160 -6.08 -15.46 8.81
CA GLY A 160 -6.53 -16.79 9.23
C GLY A 160 -7.07 -17.69 8.11
N PRO A 161 -7.39 -18.96 8.43
CA PRO A 161 -7.92 -19.95 7.48
C PRO A 161 -9.32 -19.57 6.98
N ALA A 162 -9.80 -20.25 5.92
CA ALA A 162 -11.18 -20.13 5.46
C ALA A 162 -12.15 -20.37 6.62
N ALA A 163 -13.09 -19.45 6.82
CA ALA A 163 -14.17 -19.59 7.80
C ALA A 163 -15.27 -20.52 7.25
#